data_AF-A0A933EHB6-F1
#
_entry.id   AF-A0A933EHB6-F1
#
_cell.length_a   1.000
_cell.length_b   1.000
_cell.length_c   1.000
_cell.angle_alpha   90.00
_cell.angle_beta   90.00
_cell.angle_gamma   90.00
#
_symmetry.space_group_name_H-M   'P 1'
#
loop_
_entity.id
_entity.type
_entity.pdbx_description
1 polymer ?
#
loop_
_entity_poly.entity_id
_entity_poly.type
_entity_poly.pdbx_seq_one_letter_code
_entity_poly.pdbx_strand_id
1 'polypeptide(L)' 'MVYDLREGCETNECREKATRYGIYRVPAVVVDGKLVECCNSQTPVSREALRQAGVGQE' A
#
# COMPACT_ATOMS: atom_id res chain seq x y z
N MET A 1 -10.51 8.17 5.95
CA MET A 1 -11.22 6.88 5.96
C MET A 1 -10.18 5.79 6.19
N VAL A 2 -10.45 4.85 7.10
CA VAL A 2 -9.54 3.75 7.43
C VAL A 2 -10.28 2.44 7.18
N TYR A 3 -9.63 1.49 6.52
CA TYR A 3 -10.16 0.15 6.29
C TYR A 3 -9.34 -0.87 7.09
N ASP A 4 -9.99 -1.81 7.76
CA ASP A 4 -9.30 -2.96 8.35
C ASP A 4 -9.27 -4.11 7.32
N LEU A 5 -8.09 -4.42 6.80
CA LEU A 5 -7.95 -5.53 5.83
C LEU A 5 -8.08 -6.91 6.49
N ARG A 6 -7.93 -7.03 7.82
CA ARG A 6 -8.03 -8.29 8.55
C ARG A 6 -9.50 -8.69 8.68
N GLU A 7 -10.30 -7.81 9.27
CA GLU A 7 -11.75 -8.02 9.45
C GLU A 7 -12.51 -7.87 8.11
N GLY A 8 -11.99 -7.05 7.20
CA GLY A 8 -12.71 -6.57 6.03
C GLY A 8 -13.48 -5.28 6.33
N CYS A 9 -14.37 -4.92 5.41
CA CYS A 9 -15.16 -3.69 5.47
C CYS A 9 -16.56 -3.97 4.96
N GLU A 10 -17.54 -3.13 5.31
CA GLU A 10 -18.98 -3.36 5.09
C GLU A 10 -19.34 -3.83 3.67
N THR A 11 -18.74 -3.23 2.65
CA THR A 11 -19.00 -3.52 1.24
C THR A 11 -17.88 -4.31 0.56
N ASN A 12 -16.88 -4.77 1.32
CA ASN A 12 -15.65 -5.42 0.83
C ASN A 12 -14.75 -4.55 -0.08
N GLU A 13 -15.07 -3.26 -0.26
CA GLU A 13 -14.32 -2.32 -1.12
C GLU A 13 -12.82 -2.21 -0.78
N CYS A 14 -12.47 -2.44 0.47
CA CYS A 14 -11.11 -2.44 1.00
C CYS A 14 -10.26 -3.55 0.37
N ARG A 15 -10.80 -4.76 0.23
CA ARG A 15 -10.11 -5.89 -0.40
C ARG A 15 -10.03 -5.70 -1.92
N GLU A 16 -11.10 -5.18 -2.52
CA GLU A 16 -11.10 -4.84 -3.96
C GLU A 16 -10.05 -3.77 -4.30
N LYS A 17 -9.93 -2.72 -3.48
CA LYS A 17 -8.87 -1.71 -3.62
C LYS A 17 -7.50 -2.33 -3.40
N ALA A 18 -7.31 -3.18 -2.40
CA ALA A 18 -6.04 -3.86 -2.16
C ALA A 18 -5.60 -4.70 -3.38
N THR A 19 -6.50 -5.51 -3.94
CA THR A 19 -6.25 -6.28 -5.16
C THR A 19 -5.97 -5.37 -6.35
N ARG A 20 -6.75 -4.29 -6.54
CA ARG A 20 -6.55 -3.32 -7.62
C ARG A 20 -5.17 -2.65 -7.57
N TYR A 21 -4.67 -2.37 -6.37
CA TYR A 21 -3.35 -1.79 -6.17
C TYR A 21 -2.22 -2.84 -6.15
N GLY A 22 -2.53 -4.13 -6.29
CA GLY A 22 -1.52 -5.20 -6.24
C GLY A 22 -0.95 -5.47 -4.85
N ILE A 23 -1.70 -5.15 -3.78
CA ILE A 23 -1.27 -5.41 -2.40
C ILE A 23 -1.57 -6.87 -2.04
N TYR A 24 -0.52 -7.68 -1.95
CA TYR A 24 -0.60 -9.08 -1.51
C TYR A 24 0.00 -9.33 -0.11
N ARG A 25 0.76 -8.36 0.43
CA ARG A 25 1.38 -8.40 1.75
C ARG A 25 1.39 -7.02 2.39
N VAL A 26 1.38 -6.98 3.71
CA VAL A 26 1.54 -5.76 4.50
C VAL A 26 2.84 -5.82 5.33
N PRO A 27 3.48 -4.67 5.63
CA PRO A 27 3.12 -3.32 5.22
C PRO A 27 3.35 -3.05 3.71
N ALA A 28 2.48 -2.23 3.12
CA ALA A 28 2.55 -1.79 1.72
C ALA A 28 2.09 -0.34 1.60
N VAL A 29 2.69 0.42 0.68
CA VAL A 29 2.38 1.84 0.46
C VAL A 29 2.03 2.05 -1.01
N VAL A 30 0.91 2.73 -1.25
CA VAL A 30 0.42 3.08 -2.58
C VAL A 30 0.31 4.59 -2.66
N VAL A 31 0.91 5.19 -3.68
CA VAL A 31 0.84 6.64 -3.95
C VAL A 31 0.22 6.79 -5.34
N ASP A 32 -0.80 7.63 -5.46
CA ASP A 32 -1.52 7.88 -6.72
C ASP A 32 -1.98 6.60 -7.44
N GLY A 33 -2.43 5.61 -6.65
CA GLY A 33 -2.91 4.32 -7.16
C GLY A 33 -1.82 3.36 -7.63
N LYS A 34 -0.53 3.70 -7.45
CA LYS A 34 0.62 2.86 -7.81
C LYS A 34 1.33 2.34 -6.56
N LEU A 35 1.59 1.04 -6.52
CA LEU A 35 2.35 0.40 -5.44
C LEU A 35 3.81 0.84 -5.51
N VAL A 36 4.33 1.39 -4.41
CA VAL A 36 5.71 1.87 -4.32
C VAL A 36 6.68 0.71 -4.53
N GLU A 37 7.81 0.95 -5.19
CA GLU A 37 8.77 -0.09 -5.61
C GLU A 37 9.21 -1.03 -4.48
N CYS A 38 9.48 -0.49 -3.29
CA CYS A 38 9.88 -1.29 -2.13
C CYS A 38 8.81 -2.30 -1.67
N CYS A 39 7.56 -2.15 -2.13
CA CYS A 39 6.43 -3.02 -1.84
C CYS A 39 6.10 -4.00 -2.99
N ASN A 40 6.66 -3.79 -4.19
CA ASN A 40 6.41 -4.64 -5.37
C ASN A 40 7.16 -5.99 -5.30
N SER A 41 8.26 -6.04 -4.56
CA SER A 41 9.04 -7.25 -4.36
C SER A 41 9.01 -7.64 -2.89
N GLN A 42 9.42 -8.88 -2.55
CA GLN A 42 9.44 -9.35 -1.17
C GLN A 42 10.46 -8.63 -0.27
N THR A 43 11.00 -7.50 -0.74
CA THR A 43 11.91 -6.61 -0.03
C THR A 43 11.22 -5.90 1.14
N PRO A 44 11.99 -5.53 2.17
CA PRO A 44 11.53 -4.60 3.20
C PRO A 44 11.16 -3.23 2.62
N VAL A 45 10.26 -2.52 3.29
CA VAL A 45 9.97 -1.10 3.00
C VAL A 45 11.24 -0.27 3.27
N SER A 46 11.59 0.65 2.36
CA SER A 46 12.75 1.53 2.51
C SER A 46 12.36 2.99 2.61
N ARG A 47 13.10 3.76 3.41
CA ARG A 47 12.87 5.20 3.59
C ARG A 47 13.13 5.95 2.28
N GLU A 48 14.15 5.53 1.55
CA GLU A 48 14.58 6.14 0.29
C GLU A 48 13.51 5.98 -0.78
N ALA A 49 12.95 4.78 -0.95
CA ALA A 49 11.88 4.55 -1.93
C ALA A 49 10.60 5.32 -1.57
N LEU A 50 10.28 5.42 -0.27
CA LEU A 50 9.17 6.24 0.20
C LEU A 50 9.38 7.73 -0.11
N ARG A 51 10.57 8.28 0.14
CA ARG A 51 10.89 9.67 -0.19
C ARG A 51 10.83 9.93 -1.69
N GLN A 52 11.32 9.00 -2.52
CA GLN A 52 11.22 9.08 -3.98
C GLN A 52 9.77 9.02 -4.47
N ALA A 53 8.91 8.26 -3.79
CA ALA A 53 7.46 8.24 -4.02
C ALA A 53 6.74 9.46 -3.41
N GLY A 54 7.47 10.40 -2.82
CA GLY A 54 6.94 11.66 -2.30
C GLY A 54 6.42 11.61 -0.85
N VAL A 55 6.63 10.50 -0.14
CA VAL A 55 6.22 10.32 1.26
C VAL A 55 7.31 10.81 2.22
N GLY A 56 6.93 11.67 3.17
CA GLY A 56 7.84 12.12 4.24
C GLY A 56 8.93 13.09 3.78
N GLN A 57 8.58 14.01 2.87
CA GLN A 57 9.45 15.06 2.32
C GLN A 57 9.68 16.26 3.25
N GLU A 58 9.22 16.18 4.50
CA GLU A 58 9.39 17.25 5.50
C GLU A 58 10.79 17.24 6.15
#